data_AF-A0A6G4AXT4-F1
#
_entry.id   AF-A0A6G4AXT4-F1
#
_cell.length_a   1.000
_cell.length_b   1.000
_cell.length_c   1.000
_cell.angle_alpha   90.00
_cell.angle_beta   90.00
_cell.angle_gamma   90.00
#
_symmetry.space_group_name_H-M   'P 1'
#
loop_
_entity.id
_entity.type
_entity.pdbx_description
1 polymer ?
#
loop_
_entity_poly.entity_id
_entity_poly.type
_entity_poly.pdbx_seq_one_letter_code
_entity_poly.pdbx_strand_id
1 'polypeptide(L)' 'MSSAEPVALGLPGVPGRPLAPRRAARRIQVGSVAVGGDAPISVQSMTTTVTADIGATLQQIA' A
#
# COMPACT_ATOMS: atom_id res chain seq x y z
N MET A 1 -22.02 -23.29 -27.74
CA MET A 1 -21.11 -23.53 -26.61
C MET A 1 -19.94 -22.57 -26.77
N SER A 2 -20.06 -21.35 -26.23
CA SER A 2 -19.03 -20.32 -26.38
C SER A 2 -18.04 -20.47 -25.23
N SER A 3 -16.80 -20.77 -25.55
CA SER A 3 -15.67 -20.87 -24.64
C SER A 3 -15.41 -19.53 -23.95
N ALA A 4 -15.34 -19.54 -22.62
CA ALA A 4 -14.98 -18.39 -21.80
C ALA A 4 -13.51 -18.01 -22.07
N GLU A 5 -13.27 -16.98 -22.87
CA GLU A 5 -11.98 -16.30 -22.86
C GLU A 5 -11.82 -15.56 -21.51
N PRO A 6 -10.71 -15.76 -20.79
CA PRO A 6 -10.45 -15.04 -19.56
C PRO A 6 -10.30 -13.55 -19.88
N VAL A 7 -11.15 -12.72 -19.28
CA VAL A 7 -11.05 -11.26 -19.35
C VAL A 7 -9.69 -10.83 -18.79
N ALA A 8 -8.87 -10.18 -19.61
CA ALA A 8 -7.59 -9.63 -19.18
C ALA A 8 -7.83 -8.45 -18.21
N LEU A 9 -7.73 -8.71 -16.90
CA LEU A 9 -8.00 -7.78 -15.80
C LEU A 9 -7.01 -6.59 -15.70
N GLY A 10 -6.14 -6.37 -16.69
CA GLY A 10 -5.20 -5.25 -16.70
C GLY A 10 -4.26 -5.23 -15.47
N LEU A 11 -3.87 -6.40 -14.99
CA LEU A 11 -3.02 -6.49 -13.79
C LEU A 11 -1.68 -5.79 -14.04
N PRO A 12 -1.27 -4.87 -13.15
CA PRO A 12 0.03 -4.21 -13.29
C PRO A 12 1.15 -5.25 -13.24
N GLY A 13 2.18 -5.03 -14.07
CA GLY A 13 3.35 -5.91 -14.10
C GLY A 13 4.00 -6.03 -12.72
N VAL A 14 4.68 -7.16 -12.49
CA VAL A 14 5.41 -7.40 -11.25
C VAL A 14 6.40 -6.24 -11.02
N PRO A 15 6.43 -5.64 -9.82
CA PRO A 15 7.35 -4.54 -9.54
C PRO A 15 8.80 -4.98 -9.80
N GLY A 16 9.55 -4.10 -10.47
CA GLY A 16 10.95 -4.34 -10.79
C GLY A 16 11.81 -4.58 -9.54
N ARG A 17 12.96 -5.24 -9.73
CA ARG A 17 13.92 -5.45 -8.63
C ARG A 17 14.42 -4.10 -8.10
N PRO A 18 14.66 -3.95 -6.78
CA PRO A 18 15.24 -2.73 -6.24
C PRO A 18 16.59 -2.40 -6.90
N LEU A 19 16.77 -1.15 -7.33
CA LEU A 19 18.00 -0.68 -8.00
C LEU A 19 19.22 -0.67 -7.07
N ALA A 20 18.99 -0.57 -5.76
CA ALA A 20 20.03 -0.55 -4.74
C ALA A 20 19.50 -1.11 -3.40
N PRO A 21 20.38 -1.56 -2.50
CA PRO A 21 19.99 -1.91 -1.14
C PRO A 21 19.34 -0.73 -0.40
N ARG A 22 18.36 -1.01 0.45
CA ARG A 22 17.75 0.00 1.33
C ARG A 22 18.80 0.51 2.33
N ARG A 23 18.84 1.83 2.55
CA ARG A 23 19.73 2.46 3.54
C ARG A 23 19.48 1.89 4.94
N ALA A 24 20.56 1.55 5.66
CA ALA A 24 20.49 1.24 7.09
C ALA A 24 19.96 2.46 7.87
N ALA A 25 18.83 2.30 8.54
CA ALA A 25 18.16 3.36 9.28
C ALA A 25 17.69 2.85 10.65
N ARG A 26 17.58 3.75 11.63
CA ARG A 26 16.97 3.42 12.93
C ARG A 26 15.54 2.91 12.73
N ARG A 27 15.18 1.80 13.38
CA ARG A 27 13.80 1.33 13.45
C ARG A 27 12.99 2.20 14.41
N ILE A 28 11.80 2.60 13.99
CA ILE A 28 10.78 3.27 14.80
C ILE A 28 9.46 2.48 14.74
N GLN A 29 8.55 2.78 15.67
CA GLN A 29 7.20 2.21 15.68
C GLN A 29 6.17 3.31 15.38
N VAL A 30 5.25 3.03 14.46
CA VAL A 30 4.07 3.84 14.16
C VAL A 30 2.85 3.02 14.55
N GLY A 31 2.35 3.22 15.78
CA GLY A 31 1.41 2.28 16.40
C GLY A 31 2.02 0.88 16.49
N SER A 32 1.37 -0.11 15.87
CA SER A 32 1.86 -1.49 15.78
C SER A 32 2.80 -1.75 14.59
N VAL A 33 3.02 -0.76 13.71
CA VAL A 33 3.79 -0.93 12.47
C VAL A 33 5.25 -0.51 12.65
N ALA A 34 6.16 -1.43 12.37
CA ALA A 34 7.60 -1.16 12.38
C ALA A 34 8.05 -0.48 11.07
N VAL A 35 8.79 0.63 11.18
CA VAL A 35 9.32 1.38 10.04
C VAL A 35 10.83 1.57 10.19
N GLY A 36 11.59 1.26 9.14
CA GLY A 36 13.05 1.37 9.12
C GLY A 36 13.76 0.10 9.62
N GLY A 37 15.10 0.14 9.64
CA GLY A 37 15.94 -1.03 9.88
C GLY A 37 15.63 -2.16 8.90
N ASP A 38 15.50 -3.37 9.44
CA ASP A 38 15.21 -4.59 8.69
C ASP A 38 13.71 -4.85 8.49
N ALA A 39 12.84 -3.93 8.93
CA ALA A 39 11.40 -4.07 8.71
C ALA A 39 11.05 -3.92 7.21
N PRO A 40 10.00 -4.58 6.70
CA PRO A 40 9.52 -4.37 5.33
C PRO A 40 9.22 -2.89 5.01
N ILE A 41 9.17 -2.55 3.72
CA ILE A 41 8.74 -1.20 3.30
C ILE A 41 7.24 -1.09 3.49
N SER A 42 6.81 -0.22 4.40
CA SER A 42 5.40 0.07 4.64
C SER A 42 4.80 0.89 3.50
N VAL A 43 3.59 0.53 3.08
CA VAL A 43 2.78 1.35 2.16
C VAL A 43 1.93 2.32 2.98
N GLN A 44 1.81 3.56 2.52
CA GLN A 44 0.99 4.59 3.15
C GLN A 44 0.11 5.27 2.09
N SER A 45 -1.06 5.74 2.52
CA SER A 45 -2.00 6.53 1.72
C SER A 45 -2.50 7.73 2.54
N MET A 46 -3.33 8.56 1.92
CA MET A 46 -3.93 9.74 2.55
C MET A 46 -5.41 9.84 2.14
N THR A 47 -6.26 10.22 3.08
CA THR A 47 -7.70 10.43 2.82
C THR A 47 -7.93 11.70 2.02
N THR A 48 -9.01 11.74 1.24
CA THR A 48 -9.41 12.89 0.42
C THR A 48 -10.71 13.54 0.89
N THR A 49 -11.38 12.95 1.88
CA THR A 49 -12.58 13.49 2.53
C THR A 49 -12.27 14.69 3.43
N VAL A 50 -13.28 15.51 3.73
CA VAL A 50 -13.16 16.56 4.74
C VAL A 50 -13.01 15.91 6.10
N THR A 51 -11.89 16.13 6.80
CA THR A 51 -11.55 15.42 8.05
C THR A 51 -12.60 15.58 9.16
N ALA A 52 -13.28 16.74 9.20
CA ALA A 52 -14.36 16.98 10.16
C ALA A 52 -15.63 16.14 9.87
N ASP A 53 -15.80 15.66 8.65
CA ASP A 53 -16.80 14.64 8.31
C ASP A 53 -16.27 13.27 8.72
N ILE A 54 -16.68 12.86 9.93
CA ILE A 54 -16.29 11.60 10.53
C ILE A 54 -16.78 10.41 9.69
N GLY A 55 -18.01 10.49 9.17
CA GLY A 55 -18.64 9.38 8.45
C GLY A 55 -17.94 9.10 7.12
N ALA A 56 -17.70 10.14 6.32
CA ALA A 56 -17.01 10.01 5.04
C ALA A 56 -15.57 9.50 5.22
N THR A 57 -14.85 10.04 6.21
CA THR A 57 -13.45 9.67 6.46
C THR A 57 -13.31 8.23 6.94
N LEU A 58 -14.20 7.76 7.82
CA LEU A 58 -14.20 6.37 8.26
C LEU A 58 -14.50 5.40 7.11
N GLN A 59 -15.44 5.74 6.23
CA GLN A 59 -15.75 4.90 5.06
C GLN A 59 -14.59 4.79 4.07
N GLN A 60 -13.74 5.81 3.96
CA GLN A 60 -12.58 5.76 3.06
C GLN A 60 -11.45 4.87 3.58
N ILE A 61 -11.32 4.72 4.91
CA ILE A 61 -10.23 3.94 5.52
C ILE A 61 -10.63 2.50 5.90
N ALA A 62 -11.93 2.22 5.98
CA ALA A 62 -12.48 0.93 6.43
C ALA A 62 -12.47 -0.14 5.34
#